data_AF-A0A7Y7PLZ1-F1
#
_entry.id   AF-A0A7Y7PLZ1-F1
#
_cell.length_a   1.000
_cell.length_b   1.000
_cell.length_c   1.000
_cell.angle_alpha   90.00
_cell.angle_beta   90.00
_cell.angle_gamma   90.00
#
_symmetry.space_group_name_H-M   'P 1'
#
loop_
_entity.id
_entity.type
_entity.pdbx_description
1 polymer ?
#
loop_
_entity_poly.entity_id
_entity_poly.type
_entity_poly.pdbx_seq_one_letter_code
_entity_poly.pdbx_strand_id
1 'polypeptide(L)'
;MATTTKSAAVKAAPAAPVAADTLTASRAYLTATVDEDSGEVTETSRYRYLPGQPKQIRADLKAGNFNVNGVTPIGKTLSFIPAALRIFTDNILNMGRKTWAEMYFADPAGHICAVLFHGYSVENLQKLNAELFYDDLKLTEVMLTVTPIKKQTVKDDKPATYYIADFSYEAADPAEVQALQEFVEDHDLYREETLTGTADTRIVQGYRLPAGYHTEPQAQLSTAEPEQDRLESADTK
;
A
#
# COMPACT_ATOMS: atom_id res chain seq x y z
N MET A 1 -88.74 3.37 -2.25
CA MET A 1 -87.55 3.69 -1.43
C MET A 1 -86.38 3.80 -2.39
N ALA A 2 -85.96 5.02 -2.69
CA ALA A 2 -84.91 5.32 -3.66
C ALA A 2 -83.54 5.31 -2.95
N THR A 3 -82.60 4.53 -3.46
CA THR A 3 -81.20 4.57 -3.06
C THR A 3 -80.38 5.10 -4.22
N THR A 4 -79.99 6.36 -4.12
CA THR A 4 -79.09 7.08 -5.02
C THR A 4 -77.65 6.68 -4.69
N THR A 5 -77.00 5.92 -5.57
CA THR A 5 -75.57 5.60 -5.44
C THR A 5 -74.75 6.65 -6.18
N LYS A 6 -73.96 7.41 -5.42
CA LYS A 6 -73.08 8.49 -5.88
C LYS A 6 -71.81 7.87 -6.49
N SER A 7 -71.56 8.11 -7.78
CA SER A 7 -70.28 7.76 -8.42
C SER A 7 -69.16 8.65 -7.89
N ALA A 8 -68.13 8.04 -7.32
CA ALA A 8 -66.88 8.70 -6.96
C ALA A 8 -65.92 8.64 -8.16
N ALA A 9 -65.37 9.78 -8.55
CA ALA A 9 -64.37 9.88 -9.60
C ALA A 9 -63.07 9.17 -9.18
N VAL A 10 -62.59 8.25 -10.02
CA VAL A 10 -61.29 7.61 -9.86
C VAL A 10 -60.22 8.64 -10.22
N LYS A 11 -59.53 9.14 -9.20
CA LYS A 11 -58.33 9.97 -9.36
C LYS A 11 -57.21 9.04 -9.81
N ALA A 12 -56.71 9.22 -11.04
CA ALA A 12 -55.58 8.48 -11.57
C ALA A 12 -54.38 8.61 -10.62
N ALA A 13 -53.77 7.48 -10.28
CA ALA A 13 -52.56 7.41 -9.49
C ALA A 13 -51.45 8.23 -10.19
N PRO A 14 -50.63 9.00 -9.47
CA PRO A 14 -49.42 9.55 -10.05
C PRO A 14 -48.54 8.39 -10.52
N ALA A 15 -48.12 8.45 -11.78
CA ALA A 15 -47.12 7.55 -12.32
C ALA A 15 -45.89 7.57 -11.40
N ALA A 16 -45.40 6.39 -11.03
CA ALA A 16 -44.14 6.25 -10.33
C ALA A 16 -43.03 6.94 -11.15
N PRO A 17 -42.12 7.70 -10.52
CA PRO A 17 -40.97 8.23 -11.24
C PRO A 17 -40.19 7.05 -11.82
N VAL A 18 -39.98 7.11 -13.13
CA VAL A 18 -39.12 6.19 -13.87
C VAL A 18 -37.76 6.22 -13.19
N ALA A 19 -37.28 5.04 -12.79
CA ALA A 19 -35.97 4.88 -12.16
C ALA A 19 -34.92 5.59 -13.02
N ALA A 20 -34.17 6.51 -12.42
CA ALA A 20 -32.95 7.00 -13.03
C ALA A 20 -32.04 5.79 -13.22
N ASP A 21 -31.69 5.46 -14.46
CA ASP A 21 -30.61 4.52 -14.77
C ASP A 21 -29.37 5.03 -14.04
N THR A 22 -29.01 4.38 -12.93
CA THR A 22 -27.80 4.69 -12.19
C THR A 22 -26.63 4.23 -13.03
N LEU A 23 -25.97 5.18 -13.69
CA LEU A 23 -24.70 4.98 -14.37
C LEU A 23 -23.73 4.29 -13.41
N THR A 24 -23.55 2.98 -13.59
CA THR A 24 -22.73 2.13 -12.71
C THR A 24 -21.44 1.82 -13.44
N ALA A 25 -20.30 2.17 -12.82
CA ALA A 25 -19.00 1.88 -13.40
C ALA A 25 -18.74 0.36 -13.45
N SER A 26 -17.98 -0.08 -14.45
CA SER A 26 -17.64 -1.49 -14.67
C SER A 26 -16.74 -2.09 -13.58
N ARG A 27 -15.96 -1.25 -12.90
CA ARG A 27 -15.11 -1.58 -11.76
C ARG A 27 -15.26 -0.52 -10.66
N ALA A 28 -15.09 -0.91 -9.40
CA ALA A 28 -15.18 -0.05 -8.22
C ALA A 28 -14.09 1.05 -8.16
N TYR A 29 -12.97 0.87 -8.86
CA TYR A 29 -11.95 1.90 -9.00
C TYR A 29 -12.21 2.88 -10.14
N LEU A 30 -13.25 2.68 -10.95
CA LEU A 30 -13.60 3.56 -12.06
C LEU A 30 -14.71 4.53 -11.66
N THR A 31 -14.66 5.73 -12.23
CA THR A 31 -15.73 6.73 -12.17
C THR A 31 -16.29 6.90 -13.57
N ALA A 32 -17.57 6.59 -13.75
CA ALA A 32 -18.28 6.79 -14.99
C ALA A 32 -18.81 8.24 -15.07
N THR A 33 -18.54 8.92 -16.18
CA THR A 33 -19.01 10.28 -16.47
C THR A 33 -19.67 10.29 -17.83
N VAL A 34 -20.83 10.95 -17.95
CA VAL A 34 -21.53 11.15 -19.23
C VAL A 34 -21.13 12.50 -19.79
N ASP A 35 -20.68 12.51 -21.04
CA ASP A 35 -20.52 13.74 -21.81
C ASP A 35 -21.92 14.27 -22.19
N GLU A 36 -22.25 15.49 -21.75
CA GLU A 36 -23.60 16.06 -21.89
C GLU A 36 -23.97 16.36 -23.35
N ASP A 37 -22.98 16.58 -24.22
CA ASP A 37 -23.19 16.96 -25.62
C ASP A 37 -23.39 15.74 -26.53
N SER A 38 -22.65 14.65 -26.28
CA SER A 38 -22.67 13.41 -27.08
C SER A 38 -23.46 12.27 -26.46
N GLY A 39 -23.70 12.31 -25.15
CA GLY A 39 -24.26 11.19 -24.39
C GLY A 39 -23.28 10.01 -24.20
N GLU A 40 -22.01 10.17 -24.56
CA GLU A 40 -20.99 9.14 -24.41
C GLU A 40 -20.61 8.95 -22.93
N VAL A 41 -20.51 7.70 -22.49
CA VAL A 41 -20.04 7.34 -21.15
C VAL A 41 -18.54 7.10 -21.20
N THR A 42 -17.77 7.89 -20.44
CA THR A 42 -16.34 7.68 -20.23
C THR A 42 -16.10 7.17 -18.82
N GLU A 43 -15.28 6.12 -18.68
CA GLU A 43 -14.81 5.64 -17.38
C GLU A 43 -13.38 6.10 -17.13
N THR A 44 -13.16 6.74 -15.99
CA THR A 44 -11.83 7.22 -15.57
C THR A 44 -11.41 6.56 -14.27
N SER A 45 -10.17 6.06 -14.21
CA SER A 45 -9.60 5.50 -12.99
C SER A 45 -9.48 6.54 -11.88
N ARG A 46 -9.91 6.17 -10.67
CA ARG A 46 -9.64 6.91 -9.42
C ARG A 46 -8.15 6.93 -9.07
N TYR A 47 -7.39 5.96 -9.59
CA TYR A 47 -5.97 5.78 -9.29
C TYR A 47 -5.06 6.13 -10.47
N ARG A 48 -3.97 6.85 -10.17
CA ARG A 48 -2.89 7.16 -11.10
C ARG A 48 -1.65 6.37 -10.71
N TYR A 49 -1.18 5.55 -11.63
CA TYR A 49 0.01 4.72 -11.46
C TYR A 49 0.88 4.79 -12.71
N LEU A 50 2.17 5.07 -12.50
CA LEU A 50 3.18 4.89 -13.53
C LEU A 50 3.82 3.51 -13.31
N PRO A 51 3.62 2.53 -14.21
CA PRO A 51 4.14 1.18 -14.04
C PRO A 51 5.63 1.16 -13.68
N GLY A 52 5.99 0.42 -12.63
CA GLY A 52 7.38 0.30 -12.17
C GLY A 52 7.91 1.49 -11.37
N GLN A 53 7.19 2.62 -11.37
CA GLN A 53 7.60 3.87 -10.73
C GLN A 53 6.49 4.43 -9.82
N PRO A 54 6.07 3.68 -8.78
CA PRO A 54 5.14 4.20 -7.79
C PRO A 54 5.74 5.42 -7.08
N LYS A 55 4.90 6.35 -6.66
CA LYS A 55 5.34 7.53 -5.88
C LYS A 55 6.01 7.07 -4.59
N GLN A 56 7.25 7.49 -4.35
CA GLN A 56 8.02 6.94 -3.25
C GLN A 56 7.70 7.64 -1.94
N ILE A 57 7.24 6.87 -0.96
CA ILE A 57 7.09 7.30 0.42
C ILE A 57 8.21 6.66 1.23
N ARG A 58 9.06 7.50 1.83
CA ARG A 58 10.21 7.06 2.60
C ARG A 58 9.90 7.18 4.09
N ALA A 59 10.09 6.10 4.81
CA ALA A 59 10.19 6.10 6.26
C ALA A 59 11.61 6.51 6.67
N ASP A 60 11.81 7.77 7.07
CA ASP A 60 13.07 8.21 7.68
C ASP A 60 13.04 7.88 9.17
N LEU A 61 13.40 6.65 9.49
CA LEU A 61 13.48 6.15 10.87
C LEU A 61 14.72 6.64 11.64
N LYS A 62 15.58 7.46 11.01
CA LYS A 62 16.61 8.21 11.74
C LYS A 62 16.00 9.47 12.35
N ALA A 63 15.13 10.14 11.61
CA ALA A 63 14.42 11.36 12.05
C ALA A 63 13.04 11.09 12.69
N GLY A 64 12.51 9.87 12.55
CA GLY A 64 11.19 9.49 13.04
C GLY A 64 10.05 10.18 12.27
N ASN A 65 10.20 10.31 10.95
CA ASN A 65 9.20 10.94 10.08
C ASN A 65 9.04 10.18 8.75
N PHE A 66 8.02 10.59 7.99
CA PHE A 66 7.81 10.17 6.61
C PHE A 66 7.98 11.34 5.67
N ASN A 67 8.43 11.06 4.45
CA ASN A 67 8.56 12.05 3.40
C ASN A 67 8.32 11.45 2.00
N VAL A 68 7.99 12.31 1.04
CA VAL A 68 7.89 11.96 -0.38
C VAL A 68 9.28 12.10 -1.01
N ASN A 69 9.72 11.06 -1.72
CA ASN A 69 10.96 10.99 -2.49
C ASN A 69 12.24 11.36 -1.71
N GLY A 70 12.28 11.23 -0.39
CA GLY A 70 13.45 11.65 0.41
C GLY A 70 13.49 13.14 0.76
N VAL A 71 12.49 13.93 0.34
CA VAL A 71 12.58 15.41 0.35
C VAL A 71 11.44 16.05 1.13
N THR A 72 10.19 15.84 0.74
CA THR A 72 9.04 16.60 1.27
C THR A 72 8.43 15.88 2.47
N PRO A 73 8.53 16.39 3.70
CA PRO A 73 7.96 15.74 4.88
C PRO A 73 6.43 15.67 4.78
N ILE A 74 5.86 14.54 5.18
CA ILE A 74 4.39 14.33 5.19
C ILE A 74 3.83 14.05 6.59
N GLY A 75 4.69 13.90 7.60
CA GLY A 75 4.27 13.77 8.99
C GLY A 75 5.06 12.74 9.78
N LYS A 76 4.63 12.50 11.01
CA LYS A 76 5.20 11.49 11.92
C LYS A 76 4.43 10.18 11.92
N THR A 77 3.29 10.13 11.25
CA THR A 77 2.45 8.93 11.12
C THR A 77 2.02 8.82 9.68
N LEU A 78 1.86 7.59 9.21
CA LEU A 78 1.38 7.28 7.87
C LEU A 78 0.25 6.25 8.00
N SER A 79 -0.94 6.60 7.54
CA SER A 79 -2.11 5.72 7.53
C SER A 79 -2.56 5.47 6.10
N PHE A 80 -2.78 4.21 5.73
CA PHE A 80 -3.16 3.79 4.38
C PHE A 80 -3.76 2.38 4.38
N ILE A 81 -4.51 2.05 3.34
CA ILE A 81 -4.95 0.68 3.06
C ILE A 81 -3.93 0.07 2.08
N PRO A 82 -3.19 -0.99 2.46
CA PRO A 82 -2.33 -1.71 1.53
C PRO A 82 -3.15 -2.28 0.36
N ALA A 83 -2.83 -1.88 -0.86
CA ALA A 83 -3.41 -2.44 -2.08
C ALA A 83 -2.71 -3.74 -2.46
N ALA A 84 -1.38 -3.72 -2.36
CA ALA A 84 -0.51 -4.86 -2.61
C ALA A 84 0.70 -4.81 -1.68
N LEU A 85 1.29 -5.97 -1.37
CA LEU A 85 2.52 -6.05 -0.60
C LEU A 85 3.33 -7.30 -0.90
N ARG A 86 4.62 -7.21 -0.57
CA ARG A 86 5.50 -8.37 -0.44
C ARG A 86 6.43 -8.23 0.77
N ILE A 87 6.70 -9.35 1.44
CA ILE A 87 7.80 -9.50 2.38
C ILE A 87 8.82 -10.45 1.76
N PHE A 88 10.06 -9.99 1.61
CA PHE A 88 11.10 -10.71 0.88
C PHE A 88 12.48 -10.44 1.47
N THR A 89 13.44 -11.33 1.18
CA THR A 89 14.85 -11.13 1.56
C THR A 89 15.68 -10.86 0.31
N ASP A 90 16.40 -9.74 0.29
CA ASP A 90 17.24 -9.36 -0.84
C ASP A 90 18.28 -8.29 -0.49
N ASN A 91 19.27 -8.12 -1.37
CA ASN A 91 20.21 -7.00 -1.34
C ASN A 91 19.77 -5.93 -2.35
N ILE A 92 18.97 -4.98 -1.88
CA ILE A 92 18.52 -3.82 -2.66
C ILE A 92 19.09 -2.54 -2.07
N LEU A 93 19.15 -1.48 -2.90
CA LEU A 93 19.51 -0.12 -2.48
C LEU A 93 20.90 0.00 -1.83
N ASN A 94 21.82 -0.94 -2.11
CA ASN A 94 23.16 -1.01 -1.52
C ASN A 94 23.15 -1.06 0.02
N MET A 95 22.13 -1.70 0.63
CA MET A 95 22.01 -1.82 2.09
C MET A 95 22.41 -3.20 2.63
N GLY A 96 22.94 -4.08 1.78
CA GLY A 96 23.22 -5.48 2.09
C GLY A 96 21.95 -6.34 2.09
N ARG A 97 22.13 -7.65 2.23
CA ARG A 97 20.99 -8.59 2.26
C ARG A 97 20.16 -8.39 3.53
N LYS A 98 18.89 -8.02 3.38
CA LYS A 98 17.95 -7.79 4.49
C LYS A 98 16.58 -8.37 4.18
N THR A 99 15.78 -8.56 5.22
CA THR A 99 14.33 -8.74 5.07
C THR A 99 13.67 -7.37 4.90
N TRP A 100 12.88 -7.25 3.85
CA TRP A 100 12.14 -6.08 3.45
C TRP A 100 10.65 -6.35 3.50
N ALA A 101 9.87 -5.35 3.89
CA ALA A 101 8.44 -5.28 3.61
C ALA A 101 8.22 -4.09 2.66
N GLU A 102 7.69 -4.37 1.48
CA GLU A 102 7.33 -3.38 0.49
C GLU A 102 5.81 -3.40 0.33
N MET A 103 5.18 -2.24 0.49
CA MET A 103 3.74 -2.08 0.43
C MET A 103 3.38 -0.97 -0.55
N TYR A 104 2.32 -1.21 -1.32
CA TYR A 104 1.76 -0.32 -2.32
C TYR A 104 0.37 0.13 -1.88
N PHE A 105 0.04 1.40 -2.07
CA PHE A 105 -1.24 1.97 -1.61
C PHE A 105 -1.59 3.23 -2.42
N ALA A 106 -2.85 3.68 -2.37
CA ALA A 106 -3.25 4.96 -2.94
C ALA A 106 -3.16 6.08 -1.90
N ASP A 107 -2.53 7.20 -2.26
CA ASP A 107 -2.61 8.43 -1.44
C ASP A 107 -4.00 9.10 -1.59
N PRO A 108 -4.36 10.08 -0.75
CA PRO A 108 -5.67 10.75 -0.84
C PRO A 108 -5.98 11.42 -2.19
N ALA A 109 -4.96 11.66 -3.02
CA ALA A 109 -5.12 12.20 -4.37
C ALA A 109 -5.19 11.10 -5.45
N GLY A 110 -5.22 9.83 -5.05
CA GLY A 110 -5.30 8.66 -5.93
C GLY A 110 -3.96 8.24 -6.52
N HIS A 111 -2.82 8.76 -6.08
CA HIS A 111 -1.53 8.30 -6.61
C HIS A 111 -1.13 6.98 -5.95
N ILE A 112 -0.79 5.99 -6.77
CA ILE A 112 -0.17 4.76 -6.27
C ILE A 112 1.23 5.07 -5.76
N CYS A 113 1.41 4.80 -4.47
CA CYS A 113 2.60 5.01 -3.69
C CYS A 113 3.22 3.68 -3.29
N ALA A 114 4.52 3.71 -2.96
CA ALA A 114 5.21 2.59 -2.35
C ALA A 114 5.99 3.04 -1.11
N VAL A 115 5.96 2.23 -0.06
CA VAL A 115 6.75 2.41 1.17
C VAL A 115 7.52 1.12 1.48
N LEU A 116 8.78 1.26 1.89
CA LEU A 116 9.63 0.15 2.29
C LEU A 116 10.02 0.24 3.77
N PHE A 117 10.01 -0.91 4.42
CA PHE A 117 10.53 -1.12 5.77
C PHE A 117 11.52 -2.28 5.78
N HIS A 118 12.47 -2.27 6.72
CA HIS A 118 13.40 -3.38 6.94
C HIS A 118 13.73 -3.55 8.43
N GLY A 119 14.41 -4.64 8.79
CA GLY A 119 14.87 -4.90 10.16
C GLY A 119 13.72 -5.06 11.16
N TYR A 120 13.88 -4.50 12.38
CA TYR A 120 12.88 -4.60 13.46
C TYR A 120 11.48 -4.09 13.06
N SER A 121 11.38 -3.17 12.11
CA SER A 121 10.10 -2.72 11.57
C SER A 121 9.35 -3.86 10.86
N VAL A 122 10.04 -4.74 10.13
CA VAL A 122 9.40 -5.88 9.47
C VAL A 122 8.96 -6.93 10.50
N GLU A 123 9.74 -7.13 11.56
CA GLU A 123 9.37 -8.03 12.65
C GLU A 123 8.09 -7.56 13.36
N ASN A 124 7.95 -6.24 13.60
CA ASN A 124 6.72 -5.67 14.15
C ASN A 124 5.52 -5.86 13.22
N LEU A 125 5.69 -5.64 11.91
CA LEU A 125 4.64 -5.91 10.93
C LEU A 125 4.23 -7.39 10.90
N GLN A 126 5.18 -8.31 11.04
CA GLN A 126 4.88 -9.75 11.08
C GLN A 126 4.09 -10.17 12.32
N LYS A 127 4.36 -9.56 13.48
CA LYS A 127 3.55 -9.78 14.70
C LYS A 127 2.12 -9.30 14.48
N LEU A 128 1.95 -8.09 13.96
CA LEU A 128 0.64 -7.54 13.60
C LEU A 128 -0.09 -8.41 12.57
N ASN A 129 0.60 -8.94 11.57
CA ASN A 129 0.01 -9.86 10.60
C ASN A 129 -0.49 -11.17 11.23
N ALA A 130 0.17 -11.64 12.30
CA ALA A 130 -0.32 -12.79 13.06
C ALA A 130 -1.56 -12.44 13.89
N GLU A 131 -1.64 -11.23 14.45
CA GLU A 131 -2.84 -10.72 15.15
C GLU A 131 -4.03 -10.62 14.19
N LEU A 132 -3.83 -10.03 13.00
CA LEU A 132 -4.85 -9.94 11.95
C LEU A 132 -5.46 -11.30 11.58
N PHE A 133 -4.65 -12.36 11.55
CA PHE A 133 -5.15 -13.71 11.26
C PHE A 133 -6.19 -14.18 12.29
N TYR A 134 -6.02 -13.85 13.57
CA TYR A 134 -6.98 -14.21 14.61
C TYR A 134 -8.23 -13.34 14.60
N ASP A 135 -8.17 -12.18 13.95
CA ASP A 135 -9.30 -11.27 13.72
C ASP A 135 -10.01 -11.53 12.38
N ASP A 136 -9.62 -12.58 11.64
CA ASP A 136 -10.12 -12.91 10.29
C ASP A 136 -9.94 -11.75 9.28
N LEU A 137 -8.81 -11.06 9.38
CA LEU A 137 -8.42 -9.93 8.51
C LEU A 137 -7.08 -10.19 7.82
N LYS A 138 -6.87 -9.52 6.68
CA LYS A 138 -5.58 -9.44 5.98
C LYS A 138 -5.02 -8.03 6.03
N LEU A 139 -3.71 -7.91 5.80
CA LEU A 139 -3.05 -6.60 5.66
C LEU A 139 -3.70 -5.74 4.56
N THR A 140 -4.26 -6.33 3.51
CA THR A 140 -4.95 -5.59 2.43
C THR A 140 -6.41 -5.22 2.74
N GLU A 141 -6.93 -5.58 3.91
CA GLU A 141 -8.33 -5.36 4.33
C GLU A 141 -8.43 -4.37 5.49
N VAL A 142 -7.31 -3.73 5.87
CA VAL A 142 -7.23 -2.84 7.03
C VAL A 142 -6.62 -1.49 6.68
N MET A 143 -7.06 -0.46 7.41
CA MET A 143 -6.37 0.82 7.49
C MET A 143 -5.16 0.63 8.39
N LEU A 144 -3.99 0.40 7.79
CA LEU A 144 -2.73 0.24 8.48
C LEU A 144 -2.17 1.61 8.86
N THR A 145 -1.91 1.82 10.15
CA THR A 145 -1.28 3.03 10.66
C THR A 145 0.13 2.71 11.15
N VAL A 146 1.10 3.46 10.63
CA VAL A 146 2.53 3.30 10.93
C VAL A 146 3.04 4.51 11.73
N THR A 147 3.59 4.25 12.91
CA THR A 147 4.17 5.28 13.78
C THR A 147 5.62 4.93 14.13
N PRO A 148 6.61 5.78 13.82
CA PRO A 148 7.98 5.62 14.28
C PRO A 148 8.06 5.80 15.80
N ILE A 149 8.46 4.75 16.51
CA ILE A 149 8.65 4.75 17.96
C ILE A 149 10.13 4.90 18.28
N LYS A 150 10.45 5.90 19.10
CA LYS A 150 11.81 6.17 19.56
C LYS A 150 12.29 5.04 20.47
N LYS A 151 13.48 4.51 20.17
CA LYS A 151 14.23 3.56 20.99
C LYS A 151 15.56 4.19 21.39
N GLN A 152 16.00 3.87 22.60
CA GLN A 152 17.30 4.28 23.12
C GLN A 152 18.15 3.03 23.32
N THR A 153 19.41 3.12 22.90
CA THR A 153 20.44 2.12 23.17
C THR A 153 21.71 2.82 23.62
N VAL A 154 22.67 2.07 24.17
CA VAL A 154 24.02 2.55 24.43
C VAL A 154 24.93 1.93 23.39
N LYS A 155 25.66 2.76 22.64
CA LYS A 155 26.69 2.32 21.70
C LYS A 155 27.95 3.13 22.00
N ASP A 156 29.08 2.45 22.21
CA ASP A 156 30.37 3.07 22.53
C ASP A 156 30.28 4.05 23.72
N ASP A 157 29.60 3.62 24.80
CA ASP A 157 29.30 4.41 26.01
C ASP A 157 28.53 5.73 25.78
N LYS A 158 27.94 5.90 24.59
CA LYS A 158 27.12 7.07 24.25
C LYS A 158 25.66 6.66 24.02
N PRO A 159 24.69 7.47 24.47
CA PRO A 159 23.29 7.22 24.17
C PRO A 159 23.04 7.38 22.67
N ALA A 160 22.64 6.30 22.02
CA ALA A 160 22.20 6.29 20.63
C ALA A 160 20.67 6.18 20.58
N THR A 161 20.05 7.03 19.76
CA THR A 161 18.62 7.00 19.51
C THR A 161 18.36 6.52 18.09
N TYR A 162 17.41 5.61 17.93
CA TYR A 162 16.89 5.20 16.62
C TYR A 162 15.37 5.07 16.71
N TYR A 163 14.67 5.12 15.58
CA TYR A 163 13.24 4.82 15.54
C TYR A 163 13.03 3.47 14.88
N ILE A 164 11.97 2.78 15.32
CA ILE A 164 11.44 1.59 14.64
C ILE A 164 10.00 1.87 14.26
N ALA A 165 9.52 1.30 13.15
CA ALA A 165 8.12 1.41 12.80
C ALA A 165 7.30 0.48 13.71
N ASP A 166 6.27 1.05 14.33
CA ASP A 166 5.23 0.33 15.02
C ASP A 166 3.94 0.44 14.21
N PHE A 167 3.13 -0.61 14.26
CA PHE A 167 1.98 -0.78 13.38
C PHE A 167 0.73 -0.97 14.24
N SER A 168 -0.36 -0.35 13.83
CA SER A 168 -1.70 -0.60 14.35
C SER A 168 -2.68 -0.68 13.18
N TYR A 169 -3.85 -1.26 13.40
CA TYR A 169 -4.86 -1.40 12.34
C TYR A 169 -6.27 -1.13 12.85
N GLU A 170 -7.12 -0.76 11.89
CA GLU A 170 -8.57 -0.78 11.99
C GLU A 170 -9.11 -1.43 10.72
N ALA A 171 -10.27 -2.09 10.78
CA ALA A 171 -10.91 -2.61 9.57
C ALA A 171 -11.15 -1.47 8.57
N ALA A 172 -10.76 -1.66 7.31
CA ALA A 172 -10.96 -0.67 6.27
C ALA A 172 -12.41 -0.65 5.78
N ASP A 173 -12.79 0.43 5.10
CA ASP A 173 -14.06 0.48 4.36
C ASP A 173 -14.05 -0.59 3.25
N PRO A 174 -15.00 -1.55 3.25
CA PRO A 174 -15.08 -2.58 2.24
C PRO A 174 -15.14 -2.05 0.80
N ALA A 175 -15.74 -0.89 0.56
CA ALA A 175 -15.81 -0.29 -0.77
C ALA A 175 -14.44 0.19 -1.26
N GLU A 176 -13.62 0.75 -0.38
CA GLU A 176 -12.24 1.16 -0.70
C GLU A 176 -11.34 -0.07 -0.90
N VAL A 177 -11.50 -1.10 -0.05
CA VAL A 177 -10.81 -2.38 -0.23
C VAL A 177 -11.16 -2.99 -1.59
N GLN A 178 -12.44 -3.05 -1.95
CA GLN A 178 -12.88 -3.56 -3.25
C GLN A 178 -12.25 -2.79 -4.41
N ALA A 179 -12.29 -1.45 -4.37
CA ALA A 179 -11.70 -0.62 -5.41
C ALA A 179 -10.19 -0.89 -5.57
N LEU A 180 -9.45 -1.00 -4.46
CA LEU A 180 -8.02 -1.32 -4.52
C LEU A 180 -7.78 -2.75 -5.04
N GLN A 181 -8.57 -3.74 -4.61
CA GLN A 181 -8.42 -5.13 -5.06
C GLN A 181 -8.67 -5.26 -6.57
N GLU A 182 -9.76 -4.69 -7.08
CA GLU A 182 -10.02 -4.70 -8.52
C GLU A 182 -8.94 -3.94 -9.32
N PHE A 183 -8.40 -2.85 -8.77
CA PHE A 183 -7.30 -2.14 -9.42
C PHE A 183 -6.04 -3.00 -9.50
N VAL A 184 -5.68 -3.70 -8.43
CA VAL A 184 -4.52 -4.63 -8.43
C VAL A 184 -4.80 -5.93 -9.15
N GLU A 185 -6.04 -6.27 -9.50
CA GLU A 185 -6.33 -7.36 -10.45
C GLU A 185 -5.99 -6.94 -11.88
N ASP A 186 -6.27 -5.69 -12.23
CA ASP A 186 -6.07 -5.17 -13.59
C ASP A 186 -4.63 -4.62 -13.81
N HIS A 187 -3.88 -4.31 -12.75
CA HIS A 187 -2.56 -3.69 -12.83
C HIS A 187 -1.51 -4.41 -11.97
N ASP A 188 -0.33 -4.64 -12.55
CA ASP A 188 0.81 -5.19 -11.82
C ASP A 188 1.53 -4.08 -11.03
N LEU A 189 1.46 -4.16 -9.70
CA LEU A 189 2.13 -3.20 -8.80
C LEU A 189 3.52 -3.69 -8.43
N TYR A 190 4.54 -2.97 -8.92
CA TYR A 190 5.95 -3.25 -8.69
C TYR A 190 6.77 -1.96 -8.71
N ARG A 191 7.99 -2.03 -8.19
CA ARG A 191 8.98 -0.95 -8.22
C ARG A 191 10.25 -1.48 -8.87
N GLU A 192 10.61 -0.95 -10.03
CA GLU A 192 11.75 -1.43 -10.83
C GLU A 192 13.06 -1.46 -10.03
N GLU A 193 13.30 -0.43 -9.22
CA GLU A 193 14.52 -0.29 -8.40
C GLU A 193 14.70 -1.41 -7.35
N THR A 194 13.63 -2.13 -7.01
CA THR A 194 13.65 -3.21 -6.01
C THR A 194 13.59 -4.59 -6.64
N LEU A 195 13.80 -4.71 -7.96
CA LEU A 195 13.81 -5.96 -8.72
C LEU A 195 15.23 -6.36 -9.11
N THR A 196 15.80 -7.31 -8.36
CA THR A 196 17.16 -7.84 -8.60
C THR A 196 17.18 -9.18 -9.32
N GLY A 197 16.06 -9.92 -9.30
CA GLY A 197 15.98 -11.32 -9.70
C GLY A 197 16.41 -12.34 -8.66
N THR A 198 16.87 -11.90 -7.49
CA THR A 198 17.41 -12.79 -6.43
C THR A 198 16.64 -12.72 -5.11
N ALA A 199 15.43 -12.16 -5.15
CA ALA A 199 14.59 -11.96 -3.97
C ALA A 199 13.95 -13.27 -3.48
N ASP A 200 14.21 -13.64 -2.23
CA ASP A 200 13.53 -14.76 -1.57
C ASP A 200 12.21 -14.26 -0.96
N THR A 201 11.10 -14.53 -1.64
CA THR A 201 9.79 -14.00 -1.24
C THR A 201 9.10 -14.92 -0.22
N ARG A 202 8.48 -14.33 0.82
CA ARG A 202 7.81 -15.05 1.92
C ARG A 202 6.31 -14.78 2.01
N ILE A 203 5.90 -13.51 1.93
CA ILE A 203 4.49 -13.10 1.95
C ILE A 203 4.23 -12.27 0.69
N VAL A 204 3.13 -12.54 0.01
CA VAL A 204 2.67 -11.83 -1.19
C VAL A 204 1.16 -11.68 -1.11
N GLN A 205 0.65 -10.47 -1.25
CA GLN A 205 -0.78 -10.18 -1.39
C GLN A 205 -0.93 -9.09 -2.44
N GLY A 206 -1.67 -9.33 -3.53
CA GLY A 206 -1.88 -8.36 -4.63
C GLY A 206 -0.64 -8.00 -5.47
N TYR A 207 0.59 -8.25 -4.99
CA TYR A 207 1.83 -7.94 -5.69
C TYR A 207 2.06 -8.90 -6.85
N ARG A 208 2.36 -8.35 -8.03
CA ARG A 208 2.67 -9.10 -9.25
C ARG A 208 3.70 -8.37 -10.10
N LEU A 209 4.44 -9.14 -10.88
CA LEU A 209 5.33 -8.64 -11.93
C LEU A 209 4.66 -8.77 -13.30
N PRO A 210 4.93 -7.86 -14.25
CA PRO A 210 4.45 -7.97 -15.61
C PRO A 210 4.84 -9.28 -16.27
N ALA A 211 3.95 -9.81 -17.12
CA ALA A 211 4.25 -10.96 -17.95
C ALA A 211 5.48 -10.68 -18.83
N GLY A 212 6.43 -11.61 -18.83
CA GLY A 212 7.70 -11.46 -19.58
C GLY A 212 8.73 -10.55 -18.91
N TYR A 213 8.51 -10.11 -17.66
CA TYR A 213 9.57 -9.45 -16.91
C TYR A 213 10.71 -10.43 -16.62
N HIS A 214 11.83 -10.25 -17.32
CA HIS A 214 13.05 -11.01 -17.12
C HIS A 214 13.96 -10.22 -16.19
N THR A 215 14.18 -10.73 -14.98
CA THR A 215 15.23 -10.21 -14.12
C THR A 215 16.57 -10.74 -14.63
N GLU A 216 17.34 -9.91 -15.33
CA GLU A 216 18.79 -10.16 -15.38
C GLU A 216 19.33 -9.93 -13.97
N PRO A 217 20.11 -10.87 -13.40
CA PRO A 217 20.76 -10.66 -12.13
C PRO A 217 21.59 -9.38 -12.25
N GLN A 218 21.21 -8.31 -11.53
CA GLN A 218 22.09 -7.17 -11.43
C GLN A 218 23.40 -7.68 -10.83
N ALA A 219 24.50 -7.53 -11.56
CA ALA A 219 25.82 -7.92 -11.11
C ALA A 219 26.03 -7.28 -9.74
N GLN A 220 26.05 -8.10 -8.70
CA GLN A 220 26.31 -7.65 -7.34
C GLN A 220 27.68 -6.97 -7.39
N LEU A 221 27.68 -5.63 -7.33
CA LEU A 221 28.90 -4.91 -7.01
C LEU A 221 29.28 -5.39 -5.62
N SER A 222 30.20 -6.35 -5.58
CA SER A 222 30.85 -6.84 -4.38
C SER A 222 31.38 -5.62 -3.64
N THR A 223 30.63 -5.17 -2.64
CA THR A 223 31.17 -4.25 -1.65
C THR A 223 32.17 -5.08 -0.88
N ALA A 224 33.45 -4.97 -1.26
CA ALA A 224 34.55 -5.36 -0.42
C ALA A 224 34.27 -4.80 0.99
N GLU A 225 34.30 -5.67 1.99
CA GLU A 225 34.23 -5.27 3.39
C GLU A 225 35.24 -4.14 3.62
N PRO A 226 34.85 -3.01 4.25
CA PRO A 226 35.85 -2.08 4.72
C PRO A 226 36.70 -2.81 5.77
N GLU A 227 37.97 -2.99 5.43
CA GLU A 227 39.03 -3.54 6.28
C GLU A 227 39.26 -2.62 7.48
N GLN A 228 38.34 -2.63 8.46
CA GLN A 228 38.48 -1.90 9.72
C GLN A 228 38.29 -2.76 10.99
N ASP A 229 37.99 -4.06 10.86
CA ASP A 229 37.87 -4.97 12.02
C ASP A 229 38.98 -6.03 12.11
N ARG A 230 40.12 -5.84 11.43
CA ARG A 230 41.27 -6.77 11.48
C ARG A 230 42.43 -6.31 12.36
N LEU A 231 42.19 -5.39 13.29
CA LEU A 231 43.18 -4.90 14.25
C LEU A 231 42.70 -5.07 15.71
N GLU A 232 42.21 -6.25 16.07
CA GLU A 232 42.00 -6.60 17.50
C GLU A 232 42.10 -8.12 17.73
N SER A 233 43.19 -8.74 17.25
CA SER A 233 43.55 -10.11 17.64
C SER A 233 45.04 -10.39 17.48
N ALA A 234 45.88 -9.46 17.97
CA ALA A 234 47.29 -9.72 18.17
C ALA A 234 47.83 -8.86 19.32
N ASP A 235 47.43 -9.17 20.56
CA ASP A 235 48.33 -9.11 21.71
C ASP A 235 47.69 -9.75 22.94
N THR A 236 47.97 -11.03 23.14
CA THR A 236 48.02 -11.61 24.48
C THR A 236 49.07 -12.72 24.46
N LYS A 237 50.27 -12.36 24.90
CA LYS A 237 51.22 -13.30 25.49
C LYS A 237 51.98 -12.60 26.61
#